data_AF-A0AA96ZDX1-F1
#
_entry.id   AF-A0AA96ZDX1-F1
#
_cell.length_a   1.000
_cell.length_b   1.000
_cell.length_c   1.000
_cell.angle_alpha   90.00
_cell.angle_beta   90.00
_cell.angle_gamma   90.00
#
_symmetry.space_group_name_H-M   'P 1'
#
loop_
_entity.id
_entity.type
_entity.pdbx_description
1 polymer ?
#
loop_
_entity_poly.entity_id
_entity_poly.type
_entity_poly.pdbx_seq_one_letter_code
_entity_poly.pdbx_strand_id
1 'polypeptide(L)'
;MYNTGTVTTTANSTKLVGTNTKWLNNINRVSAEQAIQIQIDNTVYNNSIHSIQSDTELTLNFPLPIAATGAKYVILTTMVHSVSDAMNKIVSMNVSNVQFSDILTRWMTEQGIITVTLPDQTTQQLRTTKEMDKQLDGKFDKAGGDINGRVTVNSSTIRIIGTDDWPGLSIRKKNGEEVRIEASNTTETLLDISYRDTENKRLNTFIIPRKSGTAMTVGEYGIGIAIPAIKTEDIAKDWSTRFVATPGEPGVANSLPWGVGVHIAEDAYGCVLHYDPSSKTLKTCSTGKNGAVLASINTVYSTANTTKDSNGNLKAASPVVKLFADNIELNEESEGVEMEHLGVGHYLIKGVVGFNADGAWGINNGFVIPQDHNGKNMVLIDYEVRPDGDIEVFVFHQQNADMPERFQNKRIKHFDEEGVPVYFENYEPCDVPESRWIDMRVEMPPNSIYNLKQAEAERLAKEAAEKQAEEEAKREAEEAERAEQEAEAQTEQQ
;
A
#
# COMPACT_ATOMS: atom_id res chain seq x y z
N MET A 1 -43.82 -73.18 31.72
CA MET A 1 -43.56 -74.53 32.26
C MET A 1 -42.08 -74.65 32.55
N TYR A 2 -41.71 -75.28 33.67
CA TYR A 2 -40.33 -75.48 34.10
C TYR A 2 -40.00 -76.97 34.15
N ASN A 3 -38.90 -77.39 33.52
CA ASN A 3 -38.53 -78.80 33.35
C ASN A 3 -37.00 -79.02 33.30
N THR A 4 -36.22 -78.09 33.87
CA THR A 4 -34.76 -78.19 33.89
C THR A 4 -34.31 -79.23 34.92
N GLY A 5 -33.37 -80.11 34.54
CA GLY A 5 -32.85 -81.15 35.42
C GLY A 5 -33.70 -82.42 35.46
N THR A 6 -33.40 -83.32 36.40
CA THR A 6 -34.14 -84.56 36.65
C THR A 6 -34.48 -84.71 38.13
N VAL A 7 -35.39 -85.61 38.47
CA VAL A 7 -35.83 -85.83 39.86
C VAL A 7 -35.69 -87.28 40.29
N THR A 8 -35.42 -87.47 41.57
CA THR A 8 -35.29 -88.76 42.24
C THR A 8 -36.29 -88.81 43.39
N THR A 9 -36.99 -89.94 43.52
CA THR A 9 -37.96 -90.21 44.58
C THR A 9 -37.76 -91.61 45.15
N THR A 10 -38.20 -91.79 46.40
CA THR A 10 -38.27 -93.09 47.08
C THR A 10 -39.72 -93.54 47.15
N ALA A 11 -39.96 -94.85 47.17
CA ALA A 11 -41.32 -95.40 47.18
C ALA A 11 -42.08 -94.94 48.44
N ASN A 12 -43.33 -94.51 48.25
CA ASN A 12 -44.23 -93.97 49.27
C ASN A 12 -43.71 -92.70 49.98
N SER A 13 -42.91 -91.88 49.29
CA SER A 13 -42.38 -90.62 49.83
C SER A 13 -42.97 -89.39 49.15
N THR A 14 -43.17 -88.31 49.92
CA THR A 14 -43.49 -86.97 49.41
C THR A 14 -42.23 -86.17 49.06
N LYS A 15 -41.04 -86.63 49.47
CA LYS A 15 -39.78 -85.93 49.21
C LYS A 15 -39.31 -86.19 47.78
N LEU A 16 -39.04 -85.12 47.04
CA LEU A 16 -38.52 -85.15 45.69
C LEU A 16 -37.16 -84.44 45.64
N VAL A 17 -36.13 -85.16 45.20
CA VAL A 17 -34.76 -84.65 45.13
C VAL A 17 -34.39 -84.37 43.68
N GLY A 18 -34.12 -83.11 43.35
CA GLY A 18 -33.71 -82.67 42.03
C GLY A 18 -32.21 -82.80 41.80
N THR A 19 -31.82 -83.08 40.56
CA THR A 19 -30.43 -82.99 40.06
C THR A 19 -30.38 -81.94 38.95
N ASN A 20 -29.49 -80.95 39.07
CA ASN A 20 -29.38 -79.79 38.17
C ASN A 20 -30.67 -78.95 38.05
N THR A 21 -31.51 -78.99 39.09
CA THR A 21 -32.70 -78.14 39.23
C THR A 21 -32.33 -76.80 39.88
N LYS A 22 -33.20 -75.80 39.73
CA LYS A 22 -33.04 -74.42 40.24
C LYS A 22 -34.41 -73.88 40.73
N TRP A 23 -35.06 -74.62 41.63
CA TRP A 23 -36.44 -74.34 42.06
C TRP A 23 -36.63 -73.04 42.85
N LEU A 24 -35.62 -72.50 43.50
CA LEU A 24 -35.69 -71.22 44.22
C LEU A 24 -35.26 -70.01 43.39
N ASN A 25 -34.73 -70.21 42.18
CA ASN A 25 -34.40 -69.07 41.32
C ASN A 25 -35.69 -68.38 40.84
N ASN A 26 -35.89 -67.13 41.25
CA ASN A 26 -37.08 -66.33 40.95
C ASN A 26 -37.41 -66.22 39.45
N ILE A 27 -36.42 -66.30 38.56
CA ILE A 27 -36.64 -66.27 37.10
C ILE A 27 -37.43 -67.49 36.64
N ASN A 28 -37.27 -68.64 37.30
CA ASN A 28 -37.92 -69.90 36.93
C ASN A 28 -39.39 -69.98 37.38
N ARG A 29 -39.80 -69.09 38.31
CA ARG A 29 -41.18 -68.95 38.79
C ARG A 29 -41.77 -70.27 39.32
N VAL A 30 -40.93 -71.10 39.92
CA VAL A 30 -41.37 -72.31 40.63
C VAL A 30 -41.81 -71.89 42.03
N SER A 31 -42.96 -72.36 42.47
CA SER A 31 -43.56 -71.97 43.76
C SER A 31 -44.37 -73.12 44.34
N ALA A 32 -44.61 -73.07 45.65
CA ALA A 32 -45.60 -73.93 46.28
C ALA A 32 -46.96 -73.79 45.58
N GLU A 33 -47.80 -74.82 45.74
CA GLU A 33 -49.15 -74.96 45.16
C GLU A 33 -49.19 -75.20 43.65
N GLN A 34 -48.05 -75.09 42.96
CA GLN A 34 -47.99 -75.41 41.53
C GLN A 34 -48.14 -76.90 41.27
N ALA A 35 -48.83 -77.22 40.18
CA ALA A 35 -48.94 -78.59 39.69
C ALA A 35 -47.62 -79.06 39.08
N ILE A 36 -47.21 -80.28 39.44
CA ILE A 36 -46.02 -80.96 38.94
C ILE A 36 -46.40 -82.32 38.39
N GLN A 37 -45.89 -82.63 37.20
CA GLN A 37 -46.05 -83.90 36.53
C GLN A 37 -44.71 -84.61 36.49
N ILE A 38 -44.64 -85.85 36.96
CA ILE A 38 -43.40 -86.63 37.05
C ILE A 38 -43.60 -87.90 36.25
N GLN A 39 -42.77 -88.10 35.22
CA GLN A 39 -42.83 -89.27 34.36
C GLN A 39 -41.86 -90.33 34.88
N ILE A 40 -42.40 -91.47 35.28
CA ILE A 40 -41.66 -92.67 35.68
C ILE A 40 -42.08 -93.77 34.71
N ASP A 41 -41.11 -94.31 33.98
CA ASP A 41 -41.35 -95.21 32.84
C ASP A 41 -42.37 -94.63 31.84
N ASN A 42 -43.48 -95.34 31.61
CA ASN A 42 -44.56 -94.91 30.72
C ASN A 42 -45.76 -94.28 31.47
N THR A 43 -45.66 -94.03 32.77
CA THR A 43 -46.73 -93.45 33.59
C THR A 43 -46.38 -92.04 34.05
N VAL A 44 -47.32 -91.11 33.89
CA VAL A 44 -47.19 -89.72 34.39
C VAL A 44 -47.96 -89.60 35.70
N TYR A 45 -47.24 -89.27 36.77
CA TYR A 45 -47.78 -89.00 38.08
C TYR A 45 -48.03 -87.51 38.24
N ASN A 46 -49.30 -87.16 38.44
CA ASN A 46 -49.71 -85.78 38.71
C ASN A 46 -49.69 -85.51 40.22
N ASN A 47 -49.09 -84.39 40.61
CA ASN A 47 -49.01 -83.96 41.99
C ASN A 47 -49.00 -82.43 42.05
N SER A 48 -48.85 -81.89 43.25
CA SER A 48 -48.60 -80.46 43.48
C SER A 48 -47.49 -80.28 44.50
N ILE A 49 -46.80 -79.15 44.39
CA ILE A 49 -45.68 -78.81 45.27
C ILE A 49 -46.27 -78.29 46.58
N HIS A 50 -46.01 -78.97 47.69
CA HIS A 50 -46.39 -78.49 49.02
C HIS A 50 -45.48 -77.36 49.48
N SER A 51 -44.17 -77.56 49.35
CA SER A 51 -43.14 -76.61 49.76
C SER A 51 -41.83 -76.88 49.02
N ILE A 52 -40.97 -75.88 48.94
CA ILE A 52 -39.67 -75.96 48.28
C ILE A 52 -38.62 -75.65 49.33
N GLN A 53 -37.77 -76.63 49.62
CA GLN A 53 -36.72 -76.52 50.63
C GLN A 53 -35.44 -75.90 50.06
N SER A 54 -35.11 -76.23 48.81
CA SER A 54 -33.92 -75.72 48.13
C SER A 54 -34.07 -75.80 46.61
N ASP A 55 -33.04 -75.36 45.87
CA ASP A 55 -32.99 -75.54 44.42
C ASP A 55 -33.10 -77.01 43.97
N THR A 56 -32.81 -77.96 44.85
CA THR A 56 -32.74 -79.41 44.59
C THR A 56 -33.60 -80.25 45.53
N GLU A 57 -34.42 -79.64 46.39
CA GLU A 57 -35.30 -80.38 47.29
C GLU A 57 -36.66 -79.70 47.39
N LEU A 58 -37.71 -80.47 47.13
CA LEU A 58 -39.10 -80.05 47.32
C LEU A 58 -39.91 -81.18 47.95
N THR A 59 -41.03 -80.80 48.56
CA THR A 59 -42.00 -81.72 49.13
C THR A 59 -43.28 -81.65 48.30
N LEU A 60 -43.79 -82.81 47.90
CA LEU A 60 -45.06 -83.00 47.18
C LEU A 60 -46.23 -83.10 48.17
N ASN A 61 -47.43 -82.72 47.74
CA ASN A 61 -48.64 -82.86 48.55
C ASN A 61 -49.06 -84.32 48.75
N PHE A 62 -48.77 -85.20 47.80
CA PHE A 62 -49.09 -86.63 47.87
C PHE A 62 -47.83 -87.50 47.69
N PRO A 63 -47.69 -88.65 48.36
CA PRO A 63 -46.55 -89.53 48.18
C PRO A 63 -46.56 -90.22 46.81
N LEU A 64 -45.39 -90.44 46.20
CA LEU A 64 -45.26 -91.21 44.97
C LEU A 64 -45.16 -92.71 45.30
N PRO A 65 -45.94 -93.60 44.66
CA PRO A 65 -46.01 -95.00 45.06
C PRO A 65 -44.76 -95.83 44.69
N ILE A 66 -43.95 -95.35 43.75
CA ILE A 66 -42.81 -96.08 43.17
C ILE A 66 -41.54 -95.23 43.29
N ALA A 67 -40.41 -95.87 43.59
CA ALA A 67 -39.10 -95.24 43.59
C ALA A 67 -38.59 -95.03 42.15
N ALA A 68 -37.98 -93.88 41.88
CA ALA A 68 -37.39 -93.59 40.57
C ALA A 68 -36.16 -92.71 40.74
N THR A 69 -35.15 -92.93 39.91
CA THR A 69 -33.93 -92.10 39.87
C THR A 69 -33.78 -91.50 38.48
N GLY A 70 -33.55 -90.19 38.42
CA GLY A 70 -33.38 -89.49 37.14
C GLY A 70 -34.66 -89.34 36.31
N ALA A 71 -35.83 -89.36 36.94
CA ALA A 71 -37.12 -89.18 36.29
C ALA A 71 -37.27 -87.77 35.69
N LYS A 72 -38.00 -87.67 34.57
CA LYS A 72 -38.35 -86.39 33.94
C LYS A 72 -39.55 -85.79 34.65
N TYR A 73 -39.62 -84.46 34.70
CA TYR A 73 -40.74 -83.76 35.31
C TYR A 73 -41.04 -82.43 34.61
N VAL A 74 -42.24 -81.90 34.84
CA VAL A 74 -42.67 -80.58 34.39
C VAL A 74 -43.49 -79.89 35.48
N ILE A 75 -43.17 -78.64 35.78
CA ILE A 75 -43.93 -77.76 36.69
C ILE A 75 -44.68 -76.71 35.85
N LEU A 76 -45.97 -76.55 36.13
CA LEU A 76 -46.85 -75.58 35.50
C LEU A 76 -46.71 -74.22 36.19
N THR A 77 -45.93 -73.31 35.60
CA THR A 77 -45.54 -72.04 36.22
C THR A 77 -46.46 -70.83 35.91
N THR A 78 -47.34 -70.92 34.91
CA THR A 78 -48.33 -69.86 34.58
C THR A 78 -49.54 -70.43 33.82
N MET A 79 -50.76 -69.95 34.10
CA MET A 79 -51.93 -70.10 33.22
C MET A 79 -52.06 -68.87 32.32
N VAL A 80 -52.10 -69.06 30.99
CA VAL A 80 -52.28 -67.98 30.00
C VAL A 80 -53.66 -67.35 30.20
N HIS A 81 -53.77 -66.00 30.14
CA HIS A 81 -55.01 -65.22 30.37
C HIS A 81 -55.55 -65.20 31.81
N SER A 82 -54.72 -65.49 32.81
CA SER A 82 -55.09 -65.39 34.23
C SER A 82 -54.77 -64.01 34.84
N VAL A 83 -55.38 -63.70 36.00
CA VAL A 83 -55.03 -62.51 36.81
C VAL A 83 -53.53 -62.49 37.14
N SER A 84 -52.91 -63.66 37.36
CA SER A 84 -51.48 -63.78 37.61
C SER A 84 -50.63 -63.42 36.39
N ASP A 85 -51.07 -63.73 35.16
CA ASP A 85 -50.41 -63.29 33.92
C ASP A 85 -50.50 -61.76 33.75
N ALA A 86 -51.67 -61.17 34.05
CA ALA A 86 -51.86 -59.72 34.02
C ALA A 86 -50.94 -59.00 35.02
N MET A 87 -50.86 -59.47 36.27
CA MET A 87 -49.98 -58.88 37.29
C MET A 87 -48.50 -58.98 36.91
N ASN A 88 -48.06 -60.09 36.33
CA ASN A 88 -46.68 -60.23 35.84
C ASN A 88 -46.34 -59.23 34.73
N LYS A 89 -47.28 -58.96 33.81
CA LYS A 89 -47.11 -57.94 32.75
C LYS A 89 -47.06 -56.53 33.33
N ILE A 90 -47.91 -56.21 34.31
CA ILE A 90 -47.90 -54.91 35.00
C ILE A 90 -46.58 -54.68 35.75
N VAL A 91 -46.07 -55.69 36.45
CA VAL A 91 -44.76 -55.60 37.13
C VAL A 91 -43.65 -55.36 36.11
N SER A 92 -43.63 -56.09 34.99
CA SER A 92 -42.65 -55.86 33.93
C SER A 92 -42.72 -54.45 33.34
N MET A 93 -43.93 -53.90 33.13
CA MET A 93 -44.10 -52.51 32.67
C MET A 93 -43.57 -51.48 33.68
N ASN A 94 -43.83 -51.70 34.97
CA ASN A 94 -43.34 -50.79 36.02
C ASN A 94 -41.81 -50.84 36.17
N VAL A 95 -41.19 -52.01 36.03
CA VAL A 95 -39.72 -52.14 36.04
C VAL A 95 -39.10 -51.29 34.92
N SER A 96 -39.67 -51.32 33.72
CA SER A 96 -39.22 -50.46 32.62
C SER A 96 -39.35 -48.96 32.92
N ASN A 97 -40.42 -48.53 33.61
CA ASN A 97 -40.62 -47.14 34.00
C ASN A 97 -39.63 -46.66 35.06
N VAL A 98 -39.32 -47.51 36.05
CA VAL A 98 -38.30 -47.23 37.07
C VAL A 98 -36.93 -47.12 36.42
N GLN A 99 -36.58 -48.07 35.55
CA GLN A 99 -35.34 -48.05 34.78
C GLN A 99 -35.20 -46.77 33.95
N PHE A 100 -36.27 -46.31 33.30
CA PHE A 100 -36.27 -45.03 32.59
C PHE A 100 -36.02 -43.83 33.52
N SER A 101 -36.65 -43.81 34.70
CA SER A 101 -36.49 -42.74 35.68
C SER A 101 -35.06 -42.70 36.27
N ASP A 102 -34.46 -43.86 36.48
CA ASP A 102 -33.06 -43.98 36.90
C ASP A 102 -32.14 -43.44 35.81
N ILE A 103 -32.36 -43.81 34.55
CA ILE A 103 -31.61 -43.29 33.40
C ILE A 103 -31.68 -41.76 33.34
N LEU A 104 -32.87 -41.16 33.49
CA LEU A 104 -33.04 -39.71 33.49
C LEU A 104 -32.29 -39.04 34.65
N THR A 105 -32.38 -39.60 35.86
CA THR A 105 -31.68 -39.07 37.03
C THR A 105 -30.17 -39.08 36.79
N ARG A 106 -29.64 -40.21 36.30
CA ARG A 106 -28.22 -40.34 35.97
C ARG A 106 -27.81 -39.36 34.88
N TRP A 107 -28.60 -39.22 33.81
CA TRP A 107 -28.35 -38.28 32.71
C TRP A 107 -28.33 -36.80 33.15
N MET A 108 -29.16 -36.43 34.13
CA MET A 108 -29.22 -35.07 34.66
C MET A 108 -28.17 -34.77 35.75
N THR A 109 -27.67 -35.78 36.46
CA THR A 109 -26.85 -35.55 37.66
C THR A 109 -25.40 -36.00 37.54
N GLU A 110 -25.11 -37.04 36.76
CA GLU A 110 -23.76 -37.56 36.53
C GLU A 110 -22.97 -36.66 35.55
N GLN A 111 -21.65 -36.88 35.47
CA GLN A 111 -20.75 -36.15 34.57
C GLN A 111 -20.19 -37.06 33.48
N GLY A 112 -19.88 -36.48 32.32
CA GLY A 112 -19.25 -37.18 31.20
C GLY A 112 -20.23 -37.95 30.31
N ILE A 113 -19.77 -39.10 29.82
CA ILE A 113 -20.56 -40.02 29.01
C ILE A 113 -20.89 -41.24 29.87
N ILE A 114 -22.18 -41.51 30.04
CA ILE A 114 -22.68 -42.63 30.84
C ILE A 114 -23.18 -43.75 29.92
N THR A 115 -22.92 -45.00 30.29
CA THR A 115 -23.56 -46.15 29.65
C THR A 115 -24.82 -46.52 30.41
N VAL A 116 -25.92 -46.68 29.68
CA VAL A 116 -27.21 -47.10 30.20
C VAL A 116 -27.70 -48.32 29.45
N THR A 117 -28.36 -49.24 30.16
CA THR A 117 -29.08 -50.35 29.56
C THR A 117 -30.53 -49.94 29.41
N LEU A 118 -31.11 -50.08 28.23
CA LEU A 118 -32.51 -49.80 27.93
C LEU A 118 -33.40 -50.98 28.36
N PRO A 119 -34.73 -50.80 28.44
CA PRO A 119 -35.66 -51.88 28.79
C PRO A 119 -35.64 -53.09 27.85
N ASP A 120 -35.18 -52.91 26.60
CA ASP A 120 -34.97 -53.99 25.62
C ASP A 120 -33.60 -54.69 25.76
N GLN A 121 -32.86 -54.38 26.83
CA GLN A 121 -31.50 -54.84 27.14
C GLN A 121 -30.39 -54.32 26.22
N THR A 122 -30.70 -53.46 25.25
CA THR A 122 -29.68 -52.80 24.47
C THR A 122 -28.96 -51.75 25.31
N THR A 123 -27.69 -51.49 25.04
CA THR A 123 -26.92 -50.46 25.74
C THR A 123 -26.80 -49.22 24.89
N GLN A 124 -26.89 -48.04 25.51
CA GLN A 124 -26.67 -46.75 24.88
C GLN A 124 -25.67 -45.91 25.66
N GLN A 125 -24.90 -45.09 24.95
CA GLN A 125 -24.06 -44.05 25.55
C GLN A 125 -24.79 -42.71 25.51
N LEU A 126 -24.95 -42.09 26.67
CA LEU A 126 -25.57 -40.78 26.81
C LEU A 126 -24.55 -39.77 27.32
N ARG A 127 -24.42 -38.64 26.61
CA ARG A 127 -23.71 -37.47 27.12
C ARG A 127 -24.60 -36.79 28.16
N THR A 128 -24.13 -36.63 29.39
CA THR A 128 -24.93 -36.01 30.46
C THR A 128 -25.13 -34.51 30.24
N THR A 129 -26.14 -33.94 30.90
CA THR A 129 -26.43 -32.49 30.84
C THR A 129 -25.24 -31.64 31.26
N LYS A 130 -24.59 -31.98 32.36
CA LYS A 130 -23.37 -31.29 32.84
C LYS A 130 -22.21 -31.34 31.84
N GLU A 131 -22.05 -32.45 31.11
CA GLU A 131 -21.02 -32.56 30.07
C GLU A 131 -21.37 -31.72 28.84
N MET A 132 -22.66 -31.56 28.52
CA MET A 132 -23.09 -30.63 27.48
C MET A 132 -22.81 -29.17 27.87
N ASP A 133 -23.17 -28.78 29.09
CA ASP A 133 -22.92 -27.43 29.61
C ASP A 133 -21.42 -27.09 29.61
N LYS A 134 -20.58 -28.02 30.07
CA LYS A 134 -19.12 -27.87 30.05
C LYS A 134 -18.55 -27.65 28.63
N GLN A 135 -19.13 -28.26 27.60
CA GLN A 135 -18.67 -28.08 26.22
C GLN A 135 -19.13 -26.77 25.60
N LEU A 136 -20.20 -26.19 26.14
CA LEU A 136 -20.68 -24.85 25.80
C LEU A 136 -19.92 -23.77 26.57
N ASP A 137 -19.47 -24.09 27.79
CA ASP A 137 -18.62 -23.22 28.59
C ASP A 137 -17.31 -22.88 27.84
N GLY A 138 -17.01 -21.59 27.72
CA GLY A 138 -15.86 -21.09 26.95
C GLY A 138 -16.04 -21.03 25.43
N LYS A 139 -17.22 -21.34 24.87
CA LYS A 139 -17.55 -21.00 23.47
C LYS A 139 -17.82 -19.50 23.33
N PHE A 140 -17.49 -18.94 22.18
CA PHE A 140 -17.68 -17.51 21.90
C PHE A 140 -19.17 -17.15 21.84
N ASP A 141 -19.58 -16.12 22.58
CA ASP A 141 -20.96 -15.64 22.60
C ASP A 141 -21.27 -14.81 21.34
N LYS A 142 -22.49 -14.95 20.81
CA LYS A 142 -22.99 -14.14 19.70
C LYS A 142 -23.22 -12.68 20.09
N ALA A 143 -23.37 -12.39 21.39
CA ALA A 143 -23.37 -11.03 21.92
C ALA A 143 -21.98 -10.36 21.90
N GLY A 144 -20.92 -11.11 21.60
CA GLY A 144 -19.53 -10.66 21.58
C GLY A 144 -18.73 -11.13 22.79
N GLY A 145 -17.48 -10.66 22.89
CA GLY A 145 -16.56 -11.02 23.98
C GLY A 145 -15.11 -10.93 23.53
N ASP A 146 -14.19 -11.19 24.47
CA ASP A 146 -12.76 -11.21 24.20
C ASP A 146 -12.30 -12.59 23.71
N ILE A 147 -11.48 -12.63 22.66
CA ILE A 147 -10.77 -13.85 22.24
C ILE A 147 -9.32 -13.76 22.69
N ASN A 148 -8.97 -14.51 23.73
CA ASN A 148 -7.61 -14.60 24.25
C ASN A 148 -6.79 -15.61 23.44
N GLY A 149 -6.26 -15.19 22.29
CA GLY A 149 -5.41 -16.03 21.44
C GLY A 149 -5.40 -15.61 19.97
N ARG A 150 -4.62 -16.33 19.15
CA ARG A 150 -4.62 -16.15 17.69
C ARG A 150 -5.88 -16.76 17.08
N VAL A 151 -6.53 -16.02 16.19
CA VAL A 151 -7.64 -16.54 15.36
C VAL A 151 -7.10 -16.94 14.00
N THR A 152 -7.31 -18.21 13.61
CA THR A 152 -7.02 -18.71 12.27
C THR A 152 -8.33 -19.06 11.58
N VAL A 153 -8.58 -18.49 10.39
CA VAL A 153 -9.77 -18.74 9.59
C VAL A 153 -9.38 -19.57 8.37
N ASN A 154 -9.78 -20.84 8.32
CA ASN A 154 -9.52 -21.76 7.19
C ASN A 154 -10.54 -21.63 6.05
N SER A 155 -11.17 -20.45 5.93
CA SER A 155 -12.09 -20.09 4.84
C SER A 155 -11.37 -19.16 3.88
N SER A 156 -11.79 -19.14 2.61
CA SER A 156 -11.24 -18.24 1.60
C SER A 156 -11.63 -16.76 1.79
N THR A 157 -12.63 -16.44 2.64
CA THR A 157 -13.06 -15.05 2.90
C THR A 157 -13.56 -14.82 4.34
N ILE A 158 -13.41 -13.58 4.81
CA ILE A 158 -14.08 -13.02 6.00
C ILE A 158 -15.03 -11.93 5.50
N ARG A 159 -16.31 -11.99 5.86
CA ARG A 159 -17.32 -11.02 5.45
C ARG A 159 -17.79 -10.19 6.65
N ILE A 160 -17.72 -8.86 6.51
CA ILE A 160 -18.26 -7.89 7.49
C ILE A 160 -19.46 -7.22 6.83
N ILE A 161 -20.65 -7.36 7.43
CA ILE A 161 -21.88 -6.72 6.96
C ILE A 161 -22.29 -5.71 8.03
N GLY A 162 -22.12 -4.43 7.71
CA GLY A 162 -22.50 -3.33 8.60
C GLY A 162 -24.01 -3.17 8.71
N THR A 163 -24.44 -2.52 9.79
CA THR A 163 -25.80 -1.95 9.89
C THR A 163 -25.82 -0.47 9.50
N ASP A 164 -24.65 0.13 9.31
CA ASP A 164 -24.42 1.47 8.78
C ASP A 164 -23.59 1.40 7.49
N ASP A 165 -23.34 2.58 6.90
CA ASP A 165 -22.63 2.68 5.63
C ASP A 165 -21.09 2.56 5.73
N TRP A 166 -20.55 2.34 6.93
CA TRP A 166 -19.10 2.33 7.18
C TRP A 166 -18.62 1.04 7.89
N PRO A 167 -18.99 -0.16 7.39
CA PRO A 167 -18.46 -1.39 7.95
C PRO A 167 -16.95 -1.46 7.79
N GLY A 168 -16.26 -1.94 8.82
CA GLY A 168 -14.82 -2.04 8.78
C GLY A 168 -14.22 -2.83 9.92
N LEU A 169 -12.89 -2.90 9.91
CA LEU A 169 -12.07 -3.45 10.98
C LEU A 169 -11.44 -2.29 11.76
N SER A 170 -11.58 -2.30 13.09
CA SER A 170 -10.91 -1.32 13.97
C SER A 170 -9.77 -1.97 14.74
N ILE A 171 -8.64 -1.25 14.81
CA ILE A 171 -7.52 -1.53 15.70
C ILE A 171 -7.44 -0.37 16.69
N ARG A 172 -7.94 -0.61 17.90
CA ARG A 172 -8.08 0.41 18.93
C ARG A 172 -6.97 0.32 19.98
N LYS A 173 -6.33 1.46 20.25
CA LYS A 173 -5.36 1.63 21.34
C LYS A 173 -6.09 1.67 22.68
N LYS A 174 -5.36 1.36 23.76
CA LYS A 174 -5.88 1.44 25.15
C LYS A 174 -6.40 2.84 25.51
N ASN A 175 -5.82 3.90 24.95
CA ASN A 175 -6.25 5.28 25.20
C ASN A 175 -7.54 5.67 24.45
N GLY A 176 -8.06 4.81 23.58
CA GLY A 176 -9.32 5.00 22.87
C GLY A 176 -9.18 5.46 21.42
N GLU A 177 -8.00 5.91 20.99
CA GLU A 177 -7.69 6.20 19.58
C GLU A 177 -7.65 4.91 18.75
N GLU A 178 -7.92 5.00 17.45
CA GLU A 178 -7.94 3.80 16.60
C GLU A 178 -7.56 4.06 15.15
N VAL A 179 -7.10 3.00 14.49
CA VAL A 179 -7.02 2.93 13.04
C VAL A 179 -8.18 2.07 12.54
N ARG A 180 -8.97 2.59 11.60
CA ARG A 180 -10.03 1.84 10.93
C ARG A 180 -9.69 1.59 9.48
N ILE A 181 -9.96 0.38 9.03
CA ILE A 181 -10.01 -0.01 7.62
C ILE A 181 -11.49 -0.20 7.29
N GLU A 182 -12.08 0.74 6.55
CA GLU A 182 -13.53 0.83 6.36
C GLU A 182 -13.93 0.95 4.89
N ALA A 183 -15.04 0.31 4.54
CA ALA A 183 -15.68 0.51 3.25
C ALA A 183 -16.21 1.95 3.18
N SER A 184 -16.13 2.56 2.00
CA SER A 184 -16.68 3.90 1.80
C SER A 184 -18.12 3.87 1.30
N ASN A 185 -18.91 4.84 1.76
CA ASN A 185 -20.27 5.06 1.30
C ASN A 185 -20.36 5.92 0.03
N THR A 186 -19.21 6.38 -0.48
CA THR A 186 -19.13 7.27 -1.64
C THR A 186 -18.99 6.48 -2.94
N THR A 187 -19.35 7.10 -4.08
CA THR A 187 -19.20 6.45 -5.39
C THR A 187 -17.76 6.43 -5.90
N GLU A 188 -16.88 7.26 -5.34
CA GLU A 188 -15.53 7.50 -5.83
C GLU A 188 -14.45 6.74 -5.04
N THR A 189 -14.80 6.18 -3.88
CA THR A 189 -13.85 5.56 -2.98
C THR A 189 -14.15 4.07 -2.79
N LEU A 190 -13.10 3.26 -2.84
CA LEU A 190 -13.18 1.83 -2.56
C LEU A 190 -12.99 1.54 -1.06
N LEU A 191 -11.95 2.14 -0.46
CA LEU A 191 -11.52 1.83 0.90
C LEU A 191 -10.90 3.07 1.57
N ASP A 192 -11.26 3.31 2.83
CA ASP A 192 -10.62 4.30 3.69
C ASP A 192 -9.77 3.59 4.74
N ILE A 193 -8.56 4.10 4.97
CA ILE A 193 -7.73 3.78 6.14
C ILE A 193 -7.60 5.06 6.97
N SER A 194 -8.37 5.15 8.05
CA SER A 194 -8.48 6.38 8.84
C SER A 194 -7.89 6.23 10.23
N TYR A 195 -7.08 7.20 10.65
CA TYR A 195 -6.73 7.41 12.05
C TYR A 195 -7.80 8.27 12.73
N ARG A 196 -8.33 7.80 13.85
CA ARG A 196 -9.42 8.44 14.60
C ARG A 196 -9.02 8.69 16.04
N ASP A 197 -9.48 9.82 16.57
CA ASP A 197 -9.28 10.18 17.97
C ASP A 197 -10.28 9.48 18.91
N THR A 198 -10.22 9.82 20.20
CA THR A 198 -11.09 9.24 21.24
C THR A 198 -12.56 9.60 21.09
N GLU A 199 -12.89 10.63 20.30
CA GLU A 199 -14.25 11.09 20.01
C GLU A 199 -14.75 10.55 18.65
N ASN A 200 -14.02 9.58 18.06
CA ASN A 200 -14.31 8.97 16.77
C ASN A 200 -14.20 9.95 15.58
N LYS A 201 -13.51 11.08 15.75
CA LYS A 201 -13.25 12.03 14.67
C LYS A 201 -12.08 11.55 13.82
N ARG A 202 -12.24 11.57 12.49
CA ARG A 202 -11.15 11.29 11.55
C ARG A 202 -10.13 12.43 11.61
N LEU A 203 -8.89 12.10 11.95
CA LEU A 203 -7.77 13.04 11.95
C LEU A 203 -6.98 12.95 10.65
N ASN A 204 -6.68 11.73 10.19
CA ASN A 204 -5.97 11.46 8.95
C ASN A 204 -6.67 10.32 8.21
N THR A 205 -6.71 10.36 6.87
CA THR A 205 -7.26 9.26 6.06
C THR A 205 -6.40 9.05 4.82
N PHE A 206 -6.04 7.80 4.57
CA PHE A 206 -5.54 7.34 3.29
C PHE A 206 -6.69 6.69 2.52
N ILE A 207 -6.93 7.16 1.29
CA ILE A 207 -8.09 6.80 0.48
C ILE A 207 -7.61 5.98 -0.72
N ILE A 208 -8.19 4.79 -0.90
CA ILE A 208 -8.04 4.02 -2.13
C ILE A 208 -9.24 4.35 -3.03
N PRO A 209 -9.03 4.99 -4.19
CA PRO A 209 -10.13 5.36 -5.08
C PRO A 209 -10.77 4.12 -5.71
N ARG A 210 -12.03 4.25 -6.14
CA ARG A 210 -12.75 3.24 -6.92
C ARG A 210 -12.27 3.25 -8.38
N LYS A 211 -11.01 2.89 -8.59
CA LYS A 211 -10.35 2.84 -9.89
C LYS A 211 -9.55 1.54 -10.04
N SER A 212 -9.62 0.94 -11.21
CA SER A 212 -8.73 -0.18 -11.55
C SER A 212 -7.31 0.33 -11.80
N GLY A 213 -6.31 -0.32 -11.22
CA GLY A 213 -4.89 0.01 -11.40
C GLY A 213 -4.02 -0.52 -10.28
N THR A 214 -2.71 -0.30 -10.41
CA THR A 214 -1.73 -0.60 -9.36
C THR A 214 -1.50 0.64 -8.50
N ALA A 215 -1.43 0.47 -7.18
CA ALA A 215 -1.05 1.55 -6.28
C ALA A 215 0.43 1.90 -6.48
N MET A 216 0.74 3.20 -6.54
CA MET A 216 2.10 3.66 -6.77
C MET A 216 2.92 3.69 -5.48
N THR A 217 4.13 3.12 -5.49
CA THR A 217 5.06 3.13 -4.34
C THR A 217 6.16 4.19 -4.49
N VAL A 218 6.85 4.54 -3.39
CA VAL A 218 8.01 5.46 -3.44
C VAL A 218 9.09 4.86 -4.34
N GLY A 219 9.59 5.65 -5.27
CA GLY A 219 10.57 5.26 -6.28
C GLY A 219 9.94 4.96 -7.65
N GLU A 220 8.67 4.57 -7.71
CA GLU A 220 8.00 4.34 -8.99
C GLU A 220 7.93 5.64 -9.78
N TYR A 221 8.30 5.54 -11.06
CA TYR A 221 8.37 6.67 -12.00
C TYR A 221 9.22 7.85 -11.50
N GLY A 222 10.18 7.60 -10.59
CA GLY A 222 11.11 8.59 -10.06
C GLY A 222 10.56 9.46 -8.92
N ILE A 223 9.44 9.09 -8.30
CA ILE A 223 8.83 9.89 -7.23
C ILE A 223 9.42 9.55 -5.86
N GLY A 224 9.94 10.58 -5.16
CA GLY A 224 10.39 10.46 -3.77
C GLY A 224 11.79 9.84 -3.59
N ILE A 225 12.58 9.73 -4.67
CA ILE A 225 13.95 9.23 -4.66
C ILE A 225 14.90 10.18 -5.39
N ALA A 226 16.21 10.05 -5.12
CA ALA A 226 17.22 10.55 -6.04
C ALA A 226 17.21 9.65 -7.30
N ILE A 227 16.97 10.25 -8.47
CA ILE A 227 16.78 9.50 -9.72
C ILE A 227 18.16 9.22 -10.32
N PRO A 228 18.51 7.95 -10.62
CA PRO A 228 19.74 7.64 -11.33
C PRO A 228 19.69 8.24 -12.74
N ALA A 229 20.83 8.71 -13.23
CA ALA A 229 20.91 9.28 -14.57
C ALA A 229 20.66 8.19 -15.62
N ILE A 230 19.73 8.45 -16.54
CA ILE A 230 19.41 7.59 -17.67
C ILE A 230 19.81 8.28 -18.97
N LYS A 231 20.20 7.48 -19.96
CA LYS A 231 20.62 8.02 -21.26
C LYS A 231 19.44 8.61 -22.00
N THR A 232 19.71 9.60 -22.83
CA THR A 232 18.69 10.26 -23.64
C THR A 232 17.97 9.28 -24.57
N GLU A 233 18.71 8.31 -25.13
CA GLU A 233 18.14 7.29 -26.01
C GLU A 233 17.15 6.35 -25.29
N ASP A 234 17.35 6.11 -24.00
CA ASP A 234 16.48 5.24 -23.22
C ASP A 234 15.18 5.98 -22.89
N ILE A 235 15.27 7.27 -22.55
CA ILE A 235 14.10 8.15 -22.44
C ILE A 235 13.30 8.13 -23.74
N ALA A 236 13.96 8.25 -24.89
CA ALA A 236 13.31 8.28 -26.20
C ALA A 236 12.64 6.95 -26.61
N LYS A 237 13.05 5.82 -26.02
CA LYS A 237 12.47 4.48 -26.26
C LYS A 237 11.39 4.10 -25.24
N ASP A 238 11.35 4.79 -24.11
CA ASP A 238 10.51 4.44 -22.97
C ASP A 238 9.17 5.17 -22.99
N TRP A 239 8.08 4.46 -23.27
CA TRP A 239 6.73 5.05 -23.38
C TRP A 239 6.02 5.25 -22.05
N SER A 240 6.75 5.32 -20.94
CA SER A 240 6.17 5.66 -19.64
C SER A 240 6.38 7.11 -19.26
N THR A 241 5.37 7.68 -18.62
CA THR A 241 5.48 8.99 -17.97
C THR A 241 6.26 8.84 -16.66
N ARG A 242 7.30 9.65 -16.46
CA ARG A 242 8.18 9.58 -15.28
C ARG A 242 8.99 10.86 -15.07
N PHE A 243 9.54 11.02 -13.87
CA PHE A 243 10.66 11.93 -13.64
C PHE A 243 11.95 11.30 -14.12
N VAL A 244 12.86 12.10 -14.67
CA VAL A 244 14.11 11.65 -15.29
C VAL A 244 15.29 12.52 -14.85
N ALA A 245 16.48 11.92 -14.80
CA ALA A 245 17.74 12.62 -14.72
C ALA A 245 18.61 12.15 -15.89
N THR A 246 19.46 13.02 -16.44
CA THR A 246 20.33 12.70 -17.58
C THR A 246 21.79 13.02 -17.27
N PRO A 247 22.75 12.22 -17.75
CA PRO A 247 24.16 12.40 -17.42
C PRO A 247 24.83 13.53 -18.23
N GLY A 248 24.17 14.03 -19.29
CA GLY A 248 24.82 14.82 -20.32
C GLY A 248 25.70 13.95 -21.21
N GLU A 249 25.49 14.00 -22.52
CA GLU A 249 26.18 13.10 -23.46
C GLU A 249 26.93 13.90 -24.53
N PRO A 250 28.13 14.43 -24.20
CA PRO A 250 28.93 15.22 -25.14
C PRO A 250 29.19 14.45 -26.45
N GLY A 251 28.94 15.11 -27.59
CA GLY A 251 29.14 14.53 -28.92
C GLY A 251 28.00 13.64 -29.42
N VAL A 252 26.97 13.38 -28.61
CA VAL A 252 25.75 12.70 -29.06
C VAL A 252 24.76 13.73 -29.58
N ALA A 253 24.41 13.63 -30.86
CA ALA A 253 23.44 14.50 -31.49
C ALA A 253 22.06 14.36 -30.83
N ASN A 254 21.40 15.48 -30.57
CA ASN A 254 20.09 15.53 -29.90
C ASN A 254 20.05 14.85 -28.52
N SER A 255 21.16 14.90 -27.78
CA SER A 255 21.19 14.49 -26.37
C SER A 255 20.68 15.59 -25.44
N LEU A 256 20.09 15.20 -24.32
CA LEU A 256 19.82 16.13 -23.23
C LEU A 256 21.13 16.43 -22.49
N PRO A 257 21.33 17.68 -22.03
CA PRO A 257 22.46 18.02 -21.17
C PRO A 257 22.33 17.29 -19.83
N TRP A 258 23.37 17.40 -18.99
CA TRP A 258 23.25 16.97 -17.60
C TRP A 258 22.12 17.76 -16.94
N GLY A 259 21.21 17.10 -16.21
CA GLY A 259 20.08 17.78 -15.60
C GLY A 259 18.91 16.86 -15.23
N VAL A 260 17.77 17.46 -14.94
CA VAL A 260 16.56 16.76 -14.48
C VAL A 260 15.33 17.17 -15.27
N GLY A 261 14.34 16.30 -15.37
CA GLY A 261 13.14 16.62 -16.12
C GLY A 261 11.95 15.71 -15.83
N VAL A 262 10.90 15.95 -16.59
CA VAL A 262 9.70 15.12 -16.64
C VAL A 262 9.53 14.63 -18.06
N HIS A 263 9.50 13.32 -18.24
CA HIS A 263 9.11 12.68 -19.49
C HIS A 263 7.62 12.38 -19.43
N ILE A 264 6.87 12.86 -20.41
CA ILE A 264 5.46 12.54 -20.60
C ILE A 264 5.36 11.82 -21.93
N ALA A 265 4.82 10.61 -21.91
CA ALA A 265 4.72 9.77 -23.08
C ALA A 265 3.35 9.10 -23.19
N GLU A 266 2.91 8.97 -24.43
CA GLU A 266 1.75 8.20 -24.90
C GLU A 266 2.23 7.29 -26.04
N ASP A 267 1.47 6.24 -26.37
CA ASP A 267 1.82 5.15 -27.29
C ASP A 267 2.42 5.54 -28.67
N ALA A 268 2.32 6.81 -29.08
CA ALA A 268 2.96 7.33 -30.30
C ALA A 268 3.71 8.66 -30.15
N TYR A 269 3.51 9.41 -29.06
CA TYR A 269 4.08 10.75 -28.89
C TYR A 269 4.51 10.97 -27.45
N GLY A 270 5.62 11.66 -27.26
CA GLY A 270 5.97 12.18 -25.94
C GLY A 270 6.72 13.49 -26.02
N CYS A 271 6.97 14.04 -24.85
CA CYS A 271 7.80 15.22 -24.67
C CYS A 271 8.57 15.13 -23.37
N VAL A 272 9.75 15.75 -23.36
CA VAL A 272 10.50 15.98 -22.12
C VAL A 272 10.52 17.48 -21.84
N LEU A 273 10.21 17.82 -20.61
CA LEU A 273 10.50 19.12 -20.03
C LEU A 273 11.74 18.95 -19.14
N HIS A 274 12.86 19.55 -19.53
CA HIS A 274 14.17 19.28 -18.93
C HIS A 274 14.87 20.55 -18.51
N TYR A 275 15.39 20.59 -17.30
CA TYR A 275 16.17 21.70 -16.78
C TYR A 275 17.67 21.40 -16.92
N ASP A 276 18.36 22.29 -17.62
CA ASP A 276 19.81 22.32 -17.75
C ASP A 276 20.39 23.31 -16.73
N PRO A 277 20.94 22.83 -15.60
CA PRO A 277 21.55 23.69 -14.58
C PRO A 277 22.80 24.42 -15.08
N SER A 278 23.50 23.92 -16.10
CA SER A 278 24.74 24.54 -16.62
C SER A 278 24.42 25.81 -17.38
N SER A 279 23.45 25.74 -18.29
CA SER A 279 22.96 26.93 -19.02
C SER A 279 21.85 27.69 -18.28
N LYS A 280 21.41 27.18 -17.12
CA LYS A 280 20.23 27.66 -16.37
C LYS A 280 18.97 27.79 -17.26
N THR A 281 18.84 26.93 -18.27
CA THR A 281 17.72 26.98 -19.22
C THR A 281 16.80 25.77 -19.08
N LEU A 282 15.51 26.02 -19.33
CA LEU A 282 14.56 24.94 -19.53
C LEU A 282 14.55 24.57 -21.02
N LYS A 283 14.56 23.28 -21.30
CA LYS A 283 14.52 22.71 -22.65
C LYS A 283 13.25 21.89 -22.81
N THR A 284 12.67 21.97 -23.99
CA THR A 284 11.59 21.08 -24.42
C THR A 284 12.04 20.28 -25.62
N CYS A 285 11.69 19.01 -25.66
CA CYS A 285 11.93 18.17 -26.83
C CYS A 285 10.76 17.21 -27.02
N SER A 286 10.56 16.78 -28.25
CA SER A 286 9.59 15.74 -28.57
C SER A 286 10.27 14.38 -28.68
N THR A 287 9.57 13.33 -28.27
CA THR A 287 9.99 11.95 -28.46
C THR A 287 9.12 11.34 -29.57
N GLY A 288 9.77 10.82 -30.61
CA GLY A 288 9.11 10.27 -31.79
C GLY A 288 9.19 8.75 -31.84
N LYS A 289 8.09 8.10 -32.28
CA LYS A 289 7.97 6.64 -32.38
C LYS A 289 9.03 5.96 -33.27
N ASN A 290 9.57 6.68 -34.26
CA ASN A 290 10.52 6.14 -35.24
C ASN A 290 11.93 6.66 -34.99
N GLY A 291 12.77 5.85 -34.34
CA GLY A 291 14.23 6.01 -34.40
C GLY A 291 14.96 6.29 -33.09
N ALA A 292 14.28 6.34 -31.94
CA ALA A 292 14.92 6.56 -30.63
C ALA A 292 15.76 7.86 -30.56
N VAL A 293 15.26 8.94 -31.15
CA VAL A 293 15.93 10.25 -31.14
C VAL A 293 14.96 11.29 -30.58
N LEU A 294 15.45 12.14 -29.68
CA LEU A 294 14.74 13.36 -29.35
C LEU A 294 14.72 14.28 -30.57
N ALA A 295 13.55 14.75 -30.95
CA ALA A 295 13.41 15.76 -31.98
C ALA A 295 13.25 17.14 -31.34
N SER A 296 13.72 18.16 -32.06
CA SER A 296 13.44 19.57 -31.75
C SER A 296 13.74 19.96 -30.30
N ILE A 297 14.99 19.80 -29.86
CA ILE A 297 15.42 20.36 -28.57
C ILE A 297 15.33 21.89 -28.67
N ASN A 298 14.31 22.47 -28.04
CA ASN A 298 14.07 23.90 -28.01
C ASN A 298 14.47 24.46 -26.65
N THR A 299 15.16 25.58 -26.66
CA THR A 299 15.39 26.37 -25.44
C THR A 299 14.16 27.22 -25.16
N VAL A 300 13.66 27.16 -23.93
CA VAL A 300 12.59 28.04 -23.44
C VAL A 300 13.22 29.38 -23.05
N TYR A 301 12.73 30.46 -23.64
CA TYR A 301 13.12 31.81 -23.27
C TYR A 301 12.37 32.27 -22.03
N SER A 302 13.10 32.84 -21.09
CA SER A 302 12.62 33.34 -19.80
C SER A 302 13.43 34.56 -19.37
N THR A 303 13.12 35.15 -18.23
CA THR A 303 13.91 36.24 -17.64
C THR A 303 15.34 35.82 -17.29
N ALA A 304 15.67 34.52 -17.26
CA ALA A 304 17.03 34.03 -16.99
C ALA A 304 17.96 34.10 -18.21
N ASN A 305 17.44 34.12 -19.44
CA ASN A 305 18.23 34.09 -20.68
C ASN A 305 17.78 35.15 -21.71
N THR A 306 16.95 36.11 -21.30
CA THR A 306 16.55 37.26 -22.11
C THR A 306 16.61 38.56 -21.32
N THR A 307 16.87 39.66 -22.02
CA THR A 307 16.81 41.03 -21.49
C THR A 307 15.87 41.88 -22.34
N LYS A 308 15.36 42.98 -21.76
CA LYS A 308 14.61 44.00 -22.50
C LYS A 308 15.55 45.13 -22.89
N ASP A 309 15.62 45.42 -24.18
CA ASP A 309 16.40 46.53 -24.71
C ASP A 309 15.73 47.91 -24.45
N SER A 310 16.44 48.99 -24.80
CA SER A 310 16.03 50.40 -24.65
C SER A 310 14.74 50.77 -25.39
N ASN A 311 14.28 49.88 -26.27
CA ASN A 311 13.08 50.03 -27.08
C ASN A 311 11.97 49.04 -26.65
N GLY A 312 12.21 48.22 -25.62
CA GLY A 312 11.24 47.30 -25.03
C GLY A 312 11.16 45.91 -25.67
N ASN A 313 12.07 45.57 -26.60
CA ASN A 313 12.09 44.26 -27.23
C ASN A 313 12.86 43.24 -26.38
N LEU A 314 12.43 41.98 -26.41
CA LEU A 314 13.20 40.88 -25.83
C LEU A 314 14.37 40.51 -26.72
N LYS A 315 15.56 40.47 -26.14
CA LYS A 315 16.83 40.09 -26.76
C LYS A 315 17.49 38.99 -25.94
N ALA A 316 18.38 38.21 -26.56
CA ALA A 316 19.23 37.28 -25.82
C ALA A 316 20.00 38.06 -24.74
N ALA A 317 19.96 37.58 -23.50
CA ALA A 317 20.80 38.11 -22.43
C ALA A 317 22.18 37.48 -22.54
N SER A 318 23.26 38.27 -22.50
CA SER A 318 24.63 37.85 -22.15
C SER A 318 25.69 38.82 -22.70
N PRO A 319 26.75 39.13 -21.94
CA PRO A 319 26.85 40.28 -21.04
C PRO A 319 26.30 41.59 -21.63
N VAL A 320 25.52 42.33 -20.84
CA VAL A 320 24.89 43.58 -21.30
C VAL A 320 25.19 44.72 -20.34
N VAL A 321 25.61 45.85 -20.88
CA VAL A 321 25.86 47.11 -20.17
C VAL A 321 24.84 48.13 -20.69
N LYS A 322 24.03 48.68 -19.79
CA LYS A 322 23.15 49.80 -20.13
C LYS A 322 23.86 51.10 -19.81
N LEU A 323 24.17 51.87 -20.84
CA LEU A 323 24.84 53.16 -20.71
C LEU A 323 23.82 54.29 -20.63
N PHE A 324 23.77 54.96 -19.49
CA PHE A 324 23.00 56.19 -19.26
C PHE A 324 23.93 57.42 -19.31
N ALA A 325 23.35 58.61 -19.14
CA ALA A 325 24.12 59.85 -19.16
C ALA A 325 25.19 59.94 -18.06
N ASP A 326 24.87 59.46 -16.85
CA ASP A 326 25.71 59.63 -15.66
C ASP A 326 26.17 58.30 -15.03
N ASN A 327 25.60 57.17 -15.45
CA ASN A 327 25.87 55.87 -14.85
C ASN A 327 25.67 54.71 -15.84
N ILE A 328 26.01 53.51 -15.37
CA ILE A 328 25.71 52.26 -16.06
C ILE A 328 24.85 51.34 -15.18
N GLU A 329 24.05 50.50 -15.81
CA GLU A 329 23.44 49.32 -15.16
C GLU A 329 24.00 48.04 -15.80
N LEU A 330 24.31 47.06 -14.95
CA LEU A 330 24.95 45.80 -15.31
C LEU A 330 24.01 44.63 -15.07
N ASN A 331 24.11 43.59 -15.88
CA ASN A 331 23.51 42.30 -15.57
C ASN A 331 24.51 41.41 -14.81
N GLU A 332 24.10 40.22 -14.37
CA GLU A 332 24.98 39.29 -13.65
C GLU A 332 26.28 38.99 -14.42
N GLU A 333 26.20 38.93 -15.75
CA GLU A 333 27.33 38.58 -16.62
C GLU A 333 28.31 39.73 -16.85
N SER A 334 27.86 40.99 -16.79
CA SER A 334 28.70 42.19 -16.93
C SER A 334 29.17 42.76 -15.59
N GLU A 335 29.05 42.00 -14.50
CA GLU A 335 29.52 42.39 -13.16
C GLU A 335 31.01 42.77 -13.18
N GLY A 336 31.31 43.98 -12.70
CA GLY A 336 32.67 44.51 -12.62
C GLY A 336 33.06 45.43 -13.77
N VAL A 337 32.18 45.65 -14.76
CA VAL A 337 32.37 46.72 -15.75
C VAL A 337 32.24 48.08 -15.07
N GLU A 338 33.09 49.03 -15.46
CA GLU A 338 33.06 50.41 -14.97
C GLU A 338 32.88 51.41 -16.11
N MET A 339 32.33 52.59 -15.80
CA MET A 339 32.18 53.69 -16.74
C MET A 339 32.99 54.89 -16.26
N GLU A 340 33.74 55.51 -17.17
CA GLU A 340 34.35 56.82 -16.97
C GLU A 340 33.76 57.82 -17.96
N HIS A 341 33.21 58.94 -17.46
CA HIS A 341 32.72 60.05 -18.29
C HIS A 341 33.89 60.97 -18.63
N LEU A 342 34.34 60.94 -19.88
CA LEU A 342 35.51 61.71 -20.34
C LEU A 342 35.14 63.11 -20.83
N GLY A 343 33.86 63.33 -21.13
CA GLY A 343 33.32 64.62 -21.57
C GLY A 343 31.92 64.47 -22.15
N VAL A 344 31.31 65.58 -22.60
CA VAL A 344 29.95 65.57 -23.17
C VAL A 344 29.88 64.60 -24.35
N GLY A 345 29.03 63.58 -24.21
CA GLY A 345 28.85 62.52 -25.20
C GLY A 345 30.06 61.61 -25.37
N HIS A 346 31.02 61.57 -24.43
CA HIS A 346 32.21 60.73 -24.52
C HIS A 346 32.37 59.86 -23.27
N TYR A 347 32.18 58.55 -23.44
CA TYR A 347 32.18 57.55 -22.38
C TYR A 347 33.25 56.51 -22.63
N LEU A 348 33.91 56.05 -21.57
CA LEU A 348 34.83 54.92 -21.60
C LEU A 348 34.28 53.79 -20.75
N ILE A 349 34.05 52.63 -21.37
CA ILE A 349 33.56 51.41 -20.72
C ILE A 349 34.75 50.47 -20.49
N LYS A 350 35.04 50.19 -19.22
CA LYS A 350 36.21 49.43 -18.78
C LYS A 350 35.89 48.03 -18.31
N GLY A 351 36.85 47.12 -18.47
CA GLY A 351 36.75 45.75 -17.95
C GLY A 351 36.06 44.79 -18.92
N VAL A 352 36.08 45.12 -20.21
CA VAL A 352 35.50 44.34 -21.32
C VAL A 352 36.57 44.00 -22.35
N VAL A 353 36.29 43.08 -23.27
CA VAL A 353 37.18 42.67 -24.37
C VAL A 353 36.57 43.06 -25.72
N GLY A 354 35.90 44.21 -25.75
CA GLY A 354 35.11 44.68 -26.89
C GLY A 354 33.68 44.13 -26.89
N PHE A 355 33.08 44.07 -28.08
CA PHE A 355 31.71 43.60 -28.25
C PHE A 355 31.62 42.07 -28.31
N ASN A 356 30.49 41.54 -27.90
CA ASN A 356 30.22 40.12 -28.01
C ASN A 356 30.23 39.67 -29.48
N ALA A 357 30.98 38.61 -29.79
CA ALA A 357 31.30 38.21 -31.16
C ALA A 357 30.25 37.33 -31.87
N ASP A 358 29.22 36.85 -31.16
CA ASP A 358 28.30 35.83 -31.69
C ASP A 358 27.24 36.36 -32.70
N GLY A 359 27.14 37.68 -32.86
CA GLY A 359 26.20 38.35 -33.76
C GLY A 359 24.71 38.22 -33.39
N ALA A 360 24.34 37.71 -32.22
CA ALA A 360 22.93 37.45 -31.87
C ALA A 360 22.08 38.74 -31.71
N TRP A 361 22.71 39.90 -31.58
CA TRP A 361 22.06 41.21 -31.60
C TRP A 361 22.02 41.87 -33.00
N GLY A 362 22.52 41.18 -34.04
CA GLY A 362 22.45 41.59 -35.44
C GLY A 362 23.69 42.35 -35.96
N ILE A 363 23.54 42.97 -37.13
CA ILE A 363 24.60 43.65 -37.92
C ILE A 363 25.26 44.85 -37.19
N ASN A 364 24.63 45.38 -36.14
CA ASN A 364 25.05 46.62 -35.47
C ASN A 364 26.05 46.42 -34.31
N ASN A 365 26.91 45.41 -34.39
CA ASN A 365 28.05 45.19 -33.48
C ASN A 365 27.69 45.29 -31.97
N GLY A 366 26.53 44.79 -31.57
CA GLY A 366 26.15 44.68 -30.15
C GLY A 366 25.47 45.90 -29.53
N PHE A 367 25.04 46.90 -30.31
CA PHE A 367 24.31 48.06 -29.76
C PHE A 367 22.80 48.04 -30.00
N VAL A 368 22.06 48.57 -29.02
CA VAL A 368 20.70 49.09 -29.23
C VAL A 368 20.66 50.55 -28.83
N ILE A 369 20.39 51.41 -29.83
CA ILE A 369 20.25 52.85 -29.67
C ILE A 369 18.79 53.16 -29.31
N PRO A 370 18.53 54.08 -28.37
CA PRO A 370 17.18 54.42 -28.00
C PRO A 370 16.48 55.17 -29.14
N GLN A 371 15.28 54.71 -29.47
CA GLN A 371 14.45 55.23 -30.55
C GLN A 371 13.26 56.03 -30.04
N ASP A 372 12.83 56.99 -30.86
CA ASP A 372 11.58 57.73 -30.67
C ASP A 372 10.35 56.85 -31.01
N HIS A 373 9.16 57.42 -30.83
CA HIS A 373 7.88 56.74 -31.12
C HIS A 373 7.68 56.38 -32.60
N ASN A 374 8.52 56.90 -33.51
CA ASN A 374 8.49 56.63 -34.95
C ASN A 374 9.59 55.62 -35.37
N GLY A 375 10.32 55.04 -34.42
CA GLY A 375 11.42 54.11 -34.69
C GLY A 375 12.68 54.79 -35.23
N LYS A 376 12.81 56.11 -35.07
CA LYS A 376 14.00 56.88 -35.45
C LYS A 376 14.96 56.99 -34.27
N ASN A 377 16.25 56.80 -34.54
CA ASN A 377 17.29 56.95 -33.54
C ASN A 377 17.30 58.39 -32.99
N MET A 378 17.40 58.52 -31.66
CA MET A 378 17.46 59.83 -31.01
C MET A 378 18.89 60.39 -30.93
N VAL A 379 19.88 59.51 -31.06
CA VAL A 379 21.31 59.83 -31.06
C VAL A 379 22.01 59.00 -32.13
N LEU A 380 23.13 59.50 -32.61
CA LEU A 380 24.12 58.74 -33.36
C LEU A 380 25.22 58.30 -32.40
N ILE A 381 25.74 57.11 -32.62
CA ILE A 381 26.89 56.61 -31.86
C ILE A 381 28.04 56.33 -32.81
N ASP A 382 29.24 56.64 -32.36
CA ASP A 382 30.49 56.14 -32.89
C ASP A 382 31.26 55.45 -31.75
N TYR A 383 32.18 54.55 -32.07
CA TYR A 383 32.93 53.83 -31.03
C TYR A 383 34.32 53.43 -31.50
N GLU A 384 35.23 53.30 -30.53
CA GLU A 384 36.55 52.74 -30.74
C GLU A 384 36.81 51.67 -29.67
N VAL A 385 37.20 50.47 -30.11
CA VAL A 385 37.65 49.42 -29.19
C VAL A 385 39.15 49.57 -29.02
N ARG A 386 39.58 49.91 -27.81
CA ARG A 386 41.00 50.09 -27.47
C ARG A 386 41.75 48.75 -27.54
N PRO A 387 43.09 48.75 -27.68
CA PRO A 387 43.88 47.52 -27.74
C PRO A 387 43.79 46.62 -26.50
N ASP A 388 43.41 47.18 -25.34
CA ASP A 388 43.16 46.47 -24.09
C ASP A 388 41.75 45.87 -24.00
N GLY A 389 40.87 46.20 -24.96
CA GLY A 389 39.50 45.71 -25.06
C GLY A 389 38.44 46.69 -24.56
N ASP A 390 38.82 47.74 -23.84
CA ASP A 390 37.90 48.77 -23.37
C ASP A 390 37.24 49.50 -24.55
N ILE A 391 36.02 49.99 -24.36
CA ILE A 391 35.22 50.58 -25.43
C ILE A 391 35.03 52.07 -25.17
N GLU A 392 35.51 52.92 -26.08
CA GLU A 392 35.11 54.33 -26.14
C GLU A 392 33.81 54.46 -26.93
N VAL A 393 32.85 55.20 -26.38
CA VAL A 393 31.56 55.48 -27.00
C VAL A 393 31.40 56.98 -27.13
N PHE A 394 31.19 57.43 -28.37
CA PHE A 394 30.91 58.81 -28.72
C PHE A 394 29.44 58.95 -29.10
N VAL A 395 28.73 59.87 -28.47
CA VAL A 395 27.29 60.08 -28.64
C VAL A 395 27.06 61.47 -29.21
N PHE A 396 26.34 61.53 -30.32
CA PHE A 396 26.03 62.74 -31.06
C PHE A 396 24.52 62.92 -31.21
N HIS A 397 24.05 64.16 -31.22
CA HIS A 397 22.64 64.46 -31.40
C HIS A 397 22.18 64.09 -32.82
N GLN A 398 21.08 63.35 -32.92
CA GLN A 398 20.43 63.06 -34.19
C GLN A 398 19.09 63.79 -34.29
N GLN A 399 19.06 64.87 -35.05
CA GLN A 399 17.85 65.68 -35.23
C GLN A 399 16.81 65.01 -36.16
N ASN A 400 17.24 64.09 -37.04
CA ASN A 400 16.43 63.52 -38.12
C ASN A 400 15.85 64.59 -39.05
N ALA A 401 16.73 65.45 -39.59
CA ALA A 401 16.36 66.61 -40.41
C ALA A 401 15.61 66.27 -41.72
N ASP A 402 15.68 65.00 -42.16
CA ASP A 402 14.89 64.44 -43.26
C ASP A 402 13.38 64.36 -42.95
N MET A 403 13.02 64.35 -41.66
CA MET A 403 11.63 64.32 -41.20
C MET A 403 10.99 65.70 -41.28
N PRO A 404 9.65 65.79 -41.44
CA PRO A 404 8.93 67.04 -41.32
C PRO A 404 9.20 67.68 -39.95
N GLU A 405 9.30 69.02 -39.90
CA GLU A 405 9.83 69.78 -38.75
C GLU A 405 9.21 69.39 -37.39
N ARG A 406 7.91 69.06 -37.37
CA ARG A 406 7.19 68.64 -36.17
C ARG A 406 7.63 67.28 -35.60
N PHE A 407 8.20 66.41 -36.44
CA PHE A 407 8.68 65.08 -36.08
C PHE A 407 10.21 65.03 -35.98
N GLN A 408 10.90 66.15 -36.19
CA GLN A 408 12.33 66.24 -35.93
C GLN A 408 12.59 66.15 -34.43
N ASN A 409 13.64 65.44 -34.07
CA ASN A 409 14.08 65.30 -32.69
C ASN A 409 14.79 66.58 -32.24
N LYS A 410 14.04 67.66 -31.99
CA LYS A 410 14.59 68.91 -31.44
C LYS A 410 14.76 68.77 -29.92
N ARG A 411 15.96 68.35 -29.49
CA ARG A 411 16.30 68.19 -28.07
C ARG A 411 16.88 69.49 -27.50
N ILE A 412 16.38 69.90 -26.33
CA ILE A 412 16.89 71.06 -25.60
C ILE A 412 18.24 70.69 -24.97
N LYS A 413 19.25 71.54 -25.20
CA LYS A 413 20.59 71.45 -24.61
C LYS A 413 20.63 72.09 -23.23
N HIS A 414 20.18 73.33 -23.12
CA HIS A 414 20.01 74.06 -21.87
C HIS A 414 19.04 75.23 -22.09
N PHE A 415 18.61 75.87 -21.00
CA PHE A 415 17.95 77.17 -21.07
C PHE A 415 19.01 78.26 -20.87
N ASP A 416 18.96 79.32 -21.67
CA ASP A 416 19.83 80.49 -21.46
C ASP A 416 19.40 81.30 -20.22
N GLU A 417 20.14 82.38 -19.91
CA GLU A 417 19.87 83.25 -18.76
C GLU A 417 18.48 83.93 -18.82
N GLU A 418 17.84 83.93 -19.99
CA GLU A 418 16.52 84.53 -20.25
C GLU A 418 15.40 83.48 -20.28
N GLY A 419 15.72 82.20 -20.09
CA GLY A 419 14.77 81.09 -20.07
C GLY A 419 14.34 80.60 -21.46
N VAL A 420 15.08 80.96 -22.52
CA VAL A 420 14.83 80.48 -23.88
C VAL A 420 15.57 79.15 -24.07
N PRO A 421 14.89 78.11 -24.61
CA PRO A 421 15.53 76.82 -24.85
C PRO A 421 16.54 76.92 -26.00
N VAL A 422 17.80 76.60 -25.71
CA VAL A 422 18.85 76.38 -26.70
C VAL A 422 18.79 74.91 -27.10
N TYR A 423 18.64 74.63 -28.40
CA TYR A 423 18.57 73.27 -28.93
C TYR A 423 19.95 72.78 -29.35
N PHE A 424 20.17 71.46 -29.30
CA PHE A 424 21.34 70.84 -29.91
C PHE A 424 21.33 71.02 -31.42
N GLU A 425 22.50 71.28 -32.01
CA GLU A 425 22.68 71.19 -33.45
C GLU A 425 22.78 69.72 -33.89
N ASN A 426 22.38 69.41 -35.13
CA ASN A 426 22.52 68.06 -35.66
C ASN A 426 24.00 67.66 -35.72
N TYR A 427 24.33 66.46 -35.25
CA TYR A 427 25.70 65.95 -35.10
C TYR A 427 26.54 66.61 -34.00
N GLU A 428 25.97 67.49 -33.16
CA GLU A 428 26.68 68.02 -32.00
C GLU A 428 26.88 66.91 -30.94
N PRO A 429 28.07 66.78 -30.31
CA PRO A 429 28.27 65.88 -29.19
C PRO A 429 27.25 66.13 -28.07
N CYS A 430 26.59 65.07 -27.61
CA CYS A 430 25.58 65.17 -26.55
C CYS A 430 25.55 63.89 -25.71
N ASP A 431 25.30 64.02 -24.42
CA ASP A 431 25.11 62.86 -23.54
C ASP A 431 23.81 62.10 -23.87
N VAL A 432 23.74 60.84 -23.45
CA VAL A 432 22.54 59.99 -23.64
C VAL A 432 21.28 60.71 -23.11
N PRO A 433 20.12 60.64 -23.81
CA PRO A 433 18.91 61.31 -23.34
C PRO A 433 18.47 60.86 -21.95
N GLU A 434 17.98 61.80 -21.14
CA GLU A 434 17.45 61.48 -19.81
C GLU A 434 16.36 60.38 -19.89
N SER A 435 16.37 59.46 -18.92
CA SER A 435 15.47 58.30 -18.87
C SER A 435 15.59 57.33 -20.06
N ARG A 436 16.66 57.43 -20.85
CA ARG A 436 17.00 56.49 -21.91
C ARG A 436 18.43 55.99 -21.71
N TRP A 437 18.72 54.87 -22.33
CA TRP A 437 20.03 54.25 -22.28
C TRP A 437 20.38 53.67 -23.66
N ILE A 438 21.66 53.40 -23.85
CA ILE A 438 22.18 52.59 -24.94
C ILE A 438 22.46 51.21 -24.36
N ASP A 439 21.87 50.15 -24.90
CA ASP A 439 22.29 48.80 -24.53
C ASP A 439 23.52 48.40 -25.34
N MET A 440 24.54 47.92 -24.65
CA MET A 440 25.78 47.41 -25.22
C MET A 440 25.95 45.95 -24.82
N ARG A 441 26.06 45.08 -25.81
CA ARG A 441 26.38 43.68 -25.60
C ARG A 441 27.88 43.47 -25.72
N VAL A 442 28.53 43.22 -24.59
CA VAL A 442 29.98 43.24 -24.46
C VAL A 442 30.53 41.83 -24.28
N GLU A 443 31.78 41.62 -24.65
CA GLU A 443 32.51 40.39 -24.32
C GLU A 443 33.25 40.60 -22.99
N MET A 444 33.09 39.67 -22.05
CA MET A 444 33.73 39.78 -20.74
C MET A 444 35.02 38.95 -20.70
N PRO A 445 36.09 39.45 -20.07
CA PRO A 445 37.35 38.72 -20.04
C PRO A 445 37.22 37.42 -19.22
N PRO A 446 38.05 36.39 -19.47
CA PRO A 446 37.97 35.10 -18.76
C PRO A 446 38.15 35.21 -17.24
N ASN A 447 38.82 36.26 -16.77
CA ASN A 447 39.02 36.58 -15.35
C ASN A 447 37.95 37.53 -14.78
N SER A 448 36.84 37.77 -15.48
CA SER A 448 35.72 38.55 -14.94
C SER A 448 35.14 37.87 -13.70
N ILE A 449 34.49 38.66 -12.85
CA ILE A 449 33.89 38.18 -11.60
C ILE A 449 32.89 37.05 -11.88
N TYR A 450 32.06 37.20 -12.91
CA TYR A 450 31.09 36.19 -13.32
C TYR A 450 31.76 34.91 -13.84
N ASN A 451 32.74 35.02 -14.75
CA ASN A 451 33.39 33.85 -15.34
C ASN A 451 34.16 33.03 -14.29
N LEU A 452 34.75 33.69 -13.30
CA LEU A 452 35.40 33.02 -12.17
C LEU A 452 34.40 32.27 -11.29
N LYS A 453 33.24 32.89 -10.97
CA LYS A 453 32.15 32.23 -10.21
C LYS A 453 31.64 30.99 -10.94
N GLN A 454 31.48 31.06 -12.27
CA GLN A 454 31.04 29.92 -13.08
C GLN A 454 32.08 28.80 -13.11
N ALA A 455 33.35 29.12 -13.35
CA ALA A 455 34.43 28.13 -13.36
C ALA A 455 34.60 27.42 -12.01
N GLU A 456 34.43 28.13 -10.89
CA GLU A 456 34.47 27.53 -9.56
C GLU A 456 33.28 26.60 -9.31
N ALA A 457 32.07 27.02 -9.70
CA ALA A 457 30.86 26.20 -9.59
C ALA A 457 30.97 24.92 -10.43
N GLU A 458 31.48 25.00 -11.65
CA GLU A 458 31.69 23.85 -12.53
C GLU A 458 32.72 22.87 -11.94
N ARG A 459 33.82 23.38 -11.37
CA ARG A 459 34.81 22.55 -10.67
C ARG A 459 34.19 21.79 -9.50
N LEU A 460 33.41 22.48 -8.66
CA LEU A 460 32.73 21.86 -7.52
C LEU A 460 31.70 20.81 -7.97
N ALA A 461 30.96 21.06 -9.04
CA ALA A 461 30.00 20.10 -9.61
C ALA A 461 30.72 18.84 -10.13
N LYS A 462 31.86 19.02 -10.83
CA LYS A 462 32.67 17.90 -11.30
C LYS A 462 33.22 17.06 -10.16
N GLU A 463 33.76 17.69 -9.11
CA GLU A 463 34.25 16.99 -7.92
C GLU A 463 33.13 16.22 -7.20
N ALA A 464 31.91 16.77 -7.15
CA ALA A 464 30.75 16.09 -6.57
C ALA A 464 30.30 14.88 -7.40
N ALA A 465 30.28 15.02 -8.74
CA ALA A 465 29.94 13.93 -9.65
C ALA A 465 30.96 12.79 -9.58
N GLU A 466 32.27 13.10 -9.52
CA GLU A 466 33.34 12.10 -9.34
C GLU A 466 33.19 11.35 -8.02
N LYS A 467 32.93 12.05 -6.90
CA LYS A 467 32.66 11.40 -5.61
C LYS A 467 31.44 10.49 -5.65
N GLN A 468 30.36 10.93 -6.29
CA GLN A 468 29.15 10.12 -6.40
C GLN A 468 29.40 8.85 -7.22
N ALA A 469 30.16 8.95 -8.32
CA ALA A 469 30.55 7.79 -9.12
C ALA A 469 31.46 6.82 -8.34
N GLU A 470 32.40 7.33 -7.54
CA GLU A 470 33.22 6.51 -6.65
C GLU A 470 32.39 5.76 -5.60
N GLU A 471 31.41 6.44 -4.98
CA GLU A 471 30.50 5.82 -4.01
C GLU A 471 29.61 4.76 -4.64
N GLU A 472 29.10 4.99 -5.86
CA GLU A 472 28.26 4.04 -6.58
C GLU A 472 29.07 2.80 -7.00
N ALA A 473 30.27 2.98 -7.55
CA ALA A 473 31.18 1.89 -7.89
C ALA A 473 31.57 1.06 -6.66
N LYS A 474 31.77 1.71 -5.51
CA LYS A 474 32.04 1.01 -4.25
C LYS A 474 30.83 0.20 -3.78
N ARG A 475 29.62 0.75 -3.90
CA ARG A 475 28.38 0.04 -3.52
C ARG A 475 28.15 -1.18 -4.40
N GLU A 476 28.37 -1.06 -5.71
CA GLU A 476 28.27 -2.19 -6.65
C GLU A 476 29.30 -3.28 -6.33
N ALA A 477 30.53 -2.91 -5.97
CA ALA A 477 31.55 -3.87 -5.55
C ALA A 477 31.16 -4.61 -4.24
N GLU A 478 30.64 -3.90 -3.24
CA GLU A 478 30.16 -4.50 -1.99
C GLU A 478 28.95 -5.42 -2.21
N GLU A 479 28.05 -5.06 -3.13
CA GLU A 479 26.89 -5.86 -3.48
C GLU A 479 27.27 -7.13 -4.25
N ALA A 480 28.25 -7.03 -5.16
CA ALA A 480 28.83 -8.18 -5.86
C ALA A 480 29.54 -9.15 -4.90
N GLU A 481 30.32 -8.62 -3.95
CA GLU A 481 30.99 -9.44 -2.93
C GLU A 481 29.99 -10.16 -2.02
N ARG A 482 28.90 -9.49 -1.62
CA ARG A 482 27.83 -10.14 -0.84
C ARG A 482 27.13 -11.23 -1.65
N ALA A 483 26.86 -11.00 -2.94
CA ALA A 483 26.23 -12.00 -3.80
C ALA A 483 27.12 -13.24 -3.99
N GLU A 484 28.44 -13.06 -4.09
CA GLU A 484 29.41 -14.15 -4.16
C GLU A 484 29.42 -14.97 -2.85
N GLN A 485 29.45 -14.31 -1.69
CA GLN A 485 29.38 -14.96 -0.37
C GLN A 485 28.07 -15.74 -0.17
N GLU A 486 26.94 -15.19 -0.64
CA GLU A 486 25.64 -15.90 -0.58
C GLU A 486 25.60 -17.12 -1.51
N ALA A 487 26.23 -17.05 -2.67
CA ALA A 487 26.34 -18.18 -3.59
C ALA A 487 27.25 -19.30 -3.05
N GLU A 488 28.39 -18.94 -2.43
CA GLU A 488 29.27 -19.91 -1.76
C GLU A 488 28.57 -20.61 -0.59
N ALA A 489 27.84 -19.87 0.24
CA ALA A 489 27.08 -20.42 1.36
C ALA A 489 25.96 -21.39 0.94
N GLN A 490 25.35 -21.16 -0.23
CA GLN A 490 24.36 -22.10 -0.80
C GLN A 490 25.00 -23.36 -1.38
N THR A 491 26.26 -23.29 -1.80
CA THR A 491 27.00 -24.43 -2.38
C THR A 491 27.53 -25.36 -1.28
N GLU A 492 27.87 -24.84 -0.09
CA GLU A 492 28.26 -25.65 1.08
C GLU A 492 27.08 -26.37 1.78
N GLN A 493 25.83 -26.05 1.43
CA GLN A 493 24.62 -26.70 1.98
C GLN A 493 24.02 -27.81 1.09
N GLN A 494 24.68 -28.17 -0.02
CA GLN A 494 24.39 -29.37 -0.82
C GLN A 494 25.49 -30.42 -0.63
#